data_AF-A0A977L213-F1
#
_entry.id   AF-A0A977L213-F1
#
_cell.length_a   1.000
_cell.length_b   1.000
_cell.length_c   1.000
_cell.angle_alpha   90.00
_cell.angle_beta   90.00
_cell.angle_gamma   90.00
#
_symmetry.space_group_name_H-M   'P 1'
#
loop_
_entity.id
_entity.type
_entity.pdbx_description
1 polymer ?
#
loop_
_entity_poly.entity_id
_entity_poly.type
_entity_poly.pdbx_seq_one_letter_code
_entity_poly.pdbx_strand_id
1 'polypeptide(L)'
;MSQENQIDIAKYQEQVKSMISTILYFESLPEDQGIAYAGGFDNAQEEAQEYLNKSAIKQLVCPALVGITNDVFSVSNAITTALITATITGTIAIPLNPLIYAWIALVIFRAGIGVYCKE
;
A
#
# COMPACT_ATOMS: atom_id res chain seq x y z
N MET A 1 -18.20 9.86 -22.81
CA MET A 1 -17.24 9.24 -21.89
C MET A 1 -17.87 7.94 -21.42
N SER A 2 -17.29 6.80 -21.82
CA SER A 2 -17.80 5.46 -21.53
C SER A 2 -17.73 5.15 -20.03
N GLN A 3 -18.72 4.41 -19.52
CA GLN A 3 -18.84 3.96 -18.13
C GLN A 3 -17.77 2.92 -17.71
N GLU A 4 -16.77 2.64 -18.54
CA GLU A 4 -15.85 1.49 -18.39
C GLU A 4 -14.60 1.72 -17.53
N ASN A 5 -14.35 2.94 -17.04
CA ASN A 5 -13.11 3.24 -16.30
C ASN A 5 -13.35 3.83 -14.90
N GLN A 6 -14.45 3.46 -14.23
CA GLN A 6 -14.65 3.84 -12.83
C GLN A 6 -13.95 2.80 -11.93
N ILE A 7 -12.91 3.24 -11.22
CA ILE A 7 -12.23 2.40 -10.24
C ILE A 7 -13.19 2.16 -9.07
N ASP A 8 -13.55 0.90 -8.86
CA ASP A 8 -14.25 0.46 -7.66
C ASP A 8 -13.25 0.36 -6.51
N ILE A 9 -13.31 1.34 -5.61
CA ILE A 9 -12.39 1.45 -4.45
C ILE A 9 -12.51 0.21 -3.56
N ALA A 10 -13.72 -0.32 -3.35
CA ALA A 10 -13.93 -1.48 -2.49
C ALA A 10 -13.28 -2.72 -3.11
N LYS A 11 -13.49 -2.93 -4.42
CA LYS A 11 -12.83 -4.02 -5.15
C LYS A 11 -11.30 -3.89 -5.11
N TYR A 12 -10.77 -2.67 -5.25
CA TYR A 12 -9.32 -2.45 -5.18
C TYR A 12 -8.76 -2.69 -3.77
N GLN A 13 -9.47 -2.28 -2.72
CA GLN A 13 -9.10 -2.60 -1.35
C GLN A 13 -9.02 -4.11 -1.13
N GLU A 14 -9.95 -4.90 -1.66
CA GLU A 14 -9.89 -6.37 -1.59
C GLU A 14 -8.68 -6.93 -2.34
N GLN A 15 -8.32 -6.36 -3.49
CA GLN A 15 -7.08 -6.75 -4.20
C GLN A 15 -5.83 -6.45 -3.36
N VAL A 16 -5.77 -5.28 -2.72
CA VAL A 16 -4.66 -4.91 -1.83
C VAL A 16 -4.55 -5.87 -0.64
N LYS A 17 -5.68 -6.20 0.02
CA LYS A 17 -5.70 -7.17 1.13
C LYS A 17 -5.21 -8.55 0.68
N SER A 18 -5.64 -9.00 -0.49
CA SER A 18 -5.20 -10.27 -1.08
C SER A 18 -3.68 -10.29 -1.31
N MET A 19 -3.12 -9.18 -1.82
CA MET A 19 -1.67 -9.04 -1.99
C MET A 19 -0.93 -9.01 -0.65
N ILE A 20 -1.44 -8.31 0.36
CA ILE A 20 -0.86 -8.31 1.72
C ILE A 20 -0.79 -9.74 2.27
N SER A 21 -1.89 -10.49 2.21
CA SER A 21 -1.93 -11.88 2.68
C SER A 21 -0.96 -12.77 1.91
N THR A 22 -0.83 -12.54 0.61
CA THR A 22 0.11 -13.28 -0.25
C THR A 22 1.56 -13.00 0.15
N ILE A 23 1.93 -11.73 0.34
CA ILE A 23 3.27 -11.34 0.80
C ILE A 23 3.59 -11.99 2.14
N LEU A 24 2.70 -11.83 3.12
CA LEU A 24 2.89 -12.38 4.47
C LEU A 24 3.00 -13.90 4.47
N TYR A 25 2.22 -14.59 3.62
CA TYR A 25 2.34 -16.03 3.44
C TYR A 25 3.72 -16.42 2.92
N PHE A 26 4.19 -15.78 1.85
CA PHE A 26 5.51 -16.09 1.28
C PHE A 26 6.66 -15.76 2.24
N GLU A 27 6.61 -14.64 2.95
CA GLU A 27 7.61 -14.29 3.96
C GLU A 27 7.62 -15.27 5.16
N SER A 28 6.53 -16.00 5.39
CA SER A 28 6.46 -17.03 6.43
C SER A 28 7.07 -18.37 6.00
N LEU A 29 7.35 -18.55 4.70
CA LEU A 29 7.90 -19.80 4.19
C LEU A 29 9.41 -19.92 4.50
N PRO A 30 9.91 -21.16 4.70
CA PRO A 30 11.33 -21.43 4.74
C PRO A 30 12.07 -20.93 3.49
N GLU A 31 13.33 -20.52 3.67
CA GLU A 31 14.15 -19.88 2.63
C GLU A 31 14.32 -20.76 1.38
N ASP A 32 14.34 -22.09 1.53
CA ASP A 32 14.42 -23.08 0.44
C ASP A 32 13.11 -23.21 -0.38
N GLN A 33 12.00 -22.67 0.12
CA GLN A 33 10.70 -22.66 -0.54
C GLN A 33 10.28 -21.26 -1.04
N GLY A 34 10.95 -20.19 -0.57
CA GLY A 34 10.64 -18.79 -0.91
C GLY A 34 11.30 -18.25 -2.19
N ILE A 35 12.34 -18.92 -2.70
CA ILE A 35 13.24 -18.37 -3.76
C ILE A 35 12.53 -18.17 -5.11
N ALA A 36 11.40 -18.83 -5.36
CA ALA A 36 10.72 -18.79 -6.67
C ALA A 36 10.06 -17.44 -7.00
N TYR A 37 9.93 -16.51 -6.04
CA TYR A 37 9.14 -15.28 -6.22
C TYR A 37 9.85 -13.95 -5.89
N ALA A 38 11.11 -13.99 -5.42
CA ALA A 38 11.82 -12.81 -4.90
C ALA A 38 11.82 -11.60 -5.87
N GLY A 39 12.05 -11.83 -7.16
CA GLY A 39 12.21 -10.72 -8.11
C GLY A 39 10.98 -9.83 -8.34
N GLY A 40 9.76 -10.31 -8.07
CA GLY A 40 8.53 -9.52 -8.27
C GLY A 40 8.15 -8.68 -7.06
N PHE A 41 8.44 -9.16 -5.86
CA PHE A 41 8.08 -8.51 -4.61
C PHE A 41 9.10 -7.45 -4.21
N ASP A 42 10.39 -7.70 -4.42
CA ASP A 42 11.47 -6.79 -4.00
C ASP A 42 11.40 -5.45 -4.75
N ASN A 43 11.15 -5.48 -6.06
CA ASN A 43 11.00 -4.25 -6.86
C ASN A 43 9.80 -3.41 -6.38
N ALA A 44 8.66 -4.05 -6.10
CA ALA A 44 7.48 -3.34 -5.61
C ALA A 44 7.67 -2.80 -4.18
N GLN A 45 8.50 -3.47 -3.37
CA GLN A 45 8.88 -2.98 -2.05
C GLN A 45 9.77 -1.73 -2.15
N GLU A 46 10.75 -1.73 -3.04
CA GLU A 46 11.62 -0.59 -3.31
C GLU A 46 10.81 0.60 -3.82
N GLU A 47 9.96 0.38 -4.82
CA GLU A 47 9.04 1.41 -5.34
C GLU A 47 8.15 1.99 -4.24
N ALA A 48 7.57 1.15 -3.38
CA ALA A 48 6.75 1.59 -2.27
C ALA A 48 7.52 2.52 -1.31
N GLN A 49 8.79 2.21 -1.01
CA GLN A 49 9.64 3.05 -0.18
C GLN A 49 9.91 4.40 -0.84
N GLU A 50 10.18 4.43 -2.14
CA GLU A 50 10.36 5.68 -2.89
C GLU A 50 9.12 6.58 -2.80
N TYR A 51 7.91 6.03 -2.90
CA TYR A 51 6.69 6.80 -2.72
C TYR A 51 6.54 7.32 -1.27
N LEU A 52 6.80 6.47 -0.28
CA LEU A 52 6.68 6.83 1.14
C LEU A 52 7.64 7.95 1.56
N ASN A 53 8.75 8.11 0.84
CA ASN A 53 9.71 9.20 1.05
C ASN A 53 9.26 10.55 0.47
N LYS A 54 8.20 10.59 -0.34
CA LYS A 54 7.67 11.84 -0.91
C LYS A 54 6.79 12.56 0.11
N SER A 55 7.08 13.84 0.38
CA SER A 55 6.31 14.67 1.33
C SER A 55 4.82 14.74 1.00
N ALA A 56 4.46 14.79 -0.29
CA ALA A 56 3.06 14.78 -0.74
C ALA A 56 2.31 13.50 -0.30
N ILE A 57 2.99 12.36 -0.24
CA ILE A 57 2.39 11.10 0.23
C ILE A 57 2.14 11.16 1.72
N LYS A 58 3.12 11.61 2.52
CA LYS A 58 2.93 11.81 3.97
C LYS A 58 1.76 12.75 4.27
N GLN A 59 1.63 13.85 3.53
CA GLN A 59 0.54 14.82 3.69
C GLN A 59 -0.85 14.24 3.41
N LEU A 60 -0.96 13.19 2.59
CA LEU A 60 -2.23 12.51 2.30
C LEU A 60 -2.50 11.36 3.28
N VAL A 61 -1.45 10.58 3.56
CA VAL A 61 -1.55 9.34 4.33
C VAL A 61 -1.69 9.62 5.82
N CYS A 62 -0.91 10.54 6.38
CA CYS A 62 -0.90 10.75 7.82
C CYS A 62 -2.23 11.26 8.38
N PRO A 63 -2.94 12.20 7.73
CA PRO A 63 -4.30 12.57 8.15
C PRO A 63 -5.27 11.38 8.10
N ALA A 64 -5.14 10.50 7.10
CA ALA A 64 -6.01 9.33 6.95
C ALA A 64 -5.77 8.25 8.02
N LEU A 65 -4.60 8.26 8.67
CA LEU A 65 -4.22 7.31 9.71
C LEU A 65 -4.51 7.79 11.14
N VAL A 66 -5.04 9.01 11.31
CA VAL A 66 -5.39 9.53 12.63
C VAL A 66 -6.50 8.69 13.25
N GLY A 67 -6.23 8.12 14.44
CA GLY A 67 -7.19 7.28 15.16
C GLY A 67 -7.34 5.86 14.62
N ILE A 68 -6.57 5.49 13.59
CA ILE A 68 -6.53 4.12 13.06
C ILE A 68 -5.64 3.24 13.93
N THR A 69 -6.12 2.05 14.28
CA THR A 69 -5.30 1.02 14.95
C THR A 69 -4.15 0.60 14.04
N ASN A 70 -2.95 0.37 14.60
CA ASN A 70 -1.80 -0.14 13.86
C ASN A 70 -1.95 -1.63 13.51
N ASP A 71 -2.98 -1.96 12.74
CA ASP A 71 -3.28 -3.24 12.11
C ASP A 71 -3.12 -3.10 10.59
N VAL A 72 -2.50 -4.09 9.95
CA VAL A 72 -2.09 -3.99 8.54
C VAL A 72 -3.29 -3.78 7.60
N PHE A 73 -4.44 -4.38 7.87
CA PHE A 73 -5.63 -4.25 7.03
C PHE A 73 -6.37 -2.94 7.28
N SER A 74 -6.36 -2.46 8.52
CA SER A 74 -6.89 -1.15 8.88
C SER A 74 -6.07 -0.03 8.25
N VAL A 75 -4.74 -0.14 8.33
CA VAL A 75 -3.79 0.75 7.64
C VAL A 75 -4.03 0.70 6.13
N SER A 76 -4.06 -0.50 5.52
CA SER A 76 -4.21 -0.62 4.07
C SER A 76 -5.51 0.00 3.57
N ASN A 77 -6.65 -0.26 4.23
CA ASN A 77 -7.92 0.34 3.85
C ASN A 77 -7.86 1.87 3.85
N ALA A 78 -7.35 2.47 4.93
CA ALA A 78 -7.28 3.91 5.10
C ALA A 78 -6.39 4.56 4.03
N ILE A 79 -5.17 4.04 3.84
CA ILE A 79 -4.23 4.61 2.87
C ILE A 79 -4.69 4.36 1.43
N THR A 80 -5.28 3.20 1.13
CA THR A 80 -5.74 2.87 -0.22
C THR A 80 -6.84 3.83 -0.65
N THR A 81 -7.80 4.13 0.22
CA THR A 81 -8.81 5.15 -0.08
C THR A 81 -8.17 6.50 -0.34
N ALA A 82 -7.29 6.99 0.54
CA ALA A 82 -6.66 8.29 0.39
C ALA A 82 -5.82 8.41 -0.90
N LEU A 83 -4.97 7.42 -1.17
CA LEU A 83 -4.05 7.42 -2.29
C LEU A 83 -4.74 7.18 -3.64
N ILE A 84 -5.77 6.32 -3.70
CA ILE A 84 -6.56 6.15 -4.94
C ILE A 84 -7.28 7.44 -5.27
N THR A 85 -7.96 8.06 -4.31
CA THR A 85 -8.66 9.33 -4.56
C THR A 85 -7.68 10.38 -5.08
N ALA A 86 -6.51 10.52 -4.43
CA ALA A 86 -5.47 11.44 -4.88
C ALA A 86 -4.90 11.11 -6.26
N THR A 87 -4.83 9.83 -6.62
CA THR A 87 -4.37 9.38 -7.95
C THR A 87 -5.42 9.70 -9.02
N ILE A 88 -6.71 9.46 -8.74
CA ILE A 88 -7.82 9.77 -9.65
C ILE A 88 -7.93 11.27 -9.89
N THR A 89 -7.72 12.09 -8.85
CA THR A 89 -7.73 13.56 -8.98
C THR A 89 -6.45 14.13 -9.60
N GLY A 90 -5.45 13.28 -9.90
CA GLY A 90 -4.17 13.69 -10.47
C GLY A 90 -3.28 14.46 -9.49
N THR A 91 -3.57 14.41 -8.20
CA THR A 91 -2.77 15.04 -7.14
C THR A 91 -1.42 14.35 -6.95
N ILE A 92 -1.40 13.03 -7.14
CA ILE A 92 -0.19 12.20 -7.11
C ILE A 92 -0.17 11.27 -8.31
N ALA A 93 1.04 10.86 -8.71
CA ALA A 93 1.24 9.86 -9.75
C ALA A 93 1.80 8.59 -9.12
N ILE A 94 0.91 7.71 -8.65
CA ILE A 94 1.26 6.34 -8.24
C ILE A 94 0.58 5.38 -9.22
N PRO A 95 1.31 4.40 -9.79
CA PRO A 95 0.71 3.34 -10.58
C PRO A 95 -0.37 2.62 -9.78
N LEU A 96 -1.55 2.42 -10.37
CA LEU A 96 -2.65 1.69 -9.73
C LEU A 96 -2.41 0.18 -9.71
N ASN A 97 -1.25 -0.24 -9.19
CA ASN A 97 -0.85 -1.62 -8.98
C ASN A 97 -1.10 -2.02 -7.52
N PRO A 98 -2.03 -2.96 -7.22
CA PRO A 98 -2.35 -3.38 -5.86
C PRO A 98 -1.14 -3.85 -5.05
N LEU A 99 -0.11 -4.38 -5.72
CA LEU A 99 1.11 -4.84 -5.06
C LEU A 99 1.92 -3.69 -4.44
N ILE A 100 2.00 -2.54 -5.10
CA ILE A 100 2.68 -1.35 -4.56
C ILE A 100 1.93 -0.87 -3.31
N TYR A 101 0.61 -0.80 -3.36
CA TYR A 101 -0.21 -0.36 -2.23
C TYR A 101 -0.13 -1.33 -1.05
N ALA A 102 -0.05 -2.63 -1.31
CA ALA A 102 0.19 -3.64 -0.27
C ALA A 102 1.53 -3.40 0.44
N TRP A 103 2.59 -3.12 -0.32
CA TRP A 103 3.89 -2.79 0.25
C TRP A 103 3.90 -1.47 1.02
N ILE A 104 3.26 -0.42 0.50
CA ILE A 104 3.10 0.85 1.23
C ILE A 104 2.45 0.59 2.61
N ALA A 105 1.37 -0.20 2.64
CA ALA A 105 0.69 -0.57 3.89
C ALA A 105 1.60 -1.35 4.84
N LEU A 106 2.32 -2.35 4.32
CA LEU A 106 3.24 -3.18 5.11
C LEU A 106 4.40 -2.37 5.69
N VAL A 107 5.00 -1.46 4.90
CA VAL A 107 6.10 -0.60 5.37
C VAL A 107 5.61 0.32 6.49
N ILE A 108 4.44 0.97 6.32
CA ILE A 108 3.85 1.82 7.38
C ILE A 108 3.53 1.00 8.63
N PHE A 109 2.89 -0.17 8.46
CA PHE A 109 2.53 -1.06 9.56
C PHE A 109 3.75 -1.51 10.37
N ARG A 110 4.84 -1.90 9.67
CA ARG A 110 6.11 -2.34 10.28
C ARG A 110 6.85 -1.21 10.99
N ALA A 111 6.90 -0.03 10.38
CA ALA A 111 7.48 1.15 11.01
C ALA A 111 6.65 1.61 12.22
N GLY A 112 5.33 1.39 12.16
CA GLY A 112 4.34 1.94 13.07
C GLY A 112 3.91 3.34 12.64
N ILE A 113 2.58 3.58 12.64
CA ILE A 113 1.96 4.86 12.21
C ILE A 113 2.64 6.06 12.89
N GLY A 114 2.87 6.00 14.20
CA GLY A 114 3.45 7.11 14.96
C GLY A 114 4.92 7.42 14.64
N VAL A 115 5.67 6.46 14.11
CA VAL A 115 7.05 6.68 13.64
C VAL A 115 7.01 7.24 12.22
N TYR A 116 6.17 6.67 11.34
CA TYR A 116 6.05 7.12 9.97
C TYR A 116 5.55 8.57 9.86
N CYS A 117 4.58 8.95 10.69
CA CYS A 117 3.94 10.27 10.69
C CYS A 117 4.58 11.29 11.64
N LYS A 118 5.81 11.06 12.09
CA LYS A 118 6.48 11.91 13.09
C LYS A 118 7.21 13.13 12.52
N GLU A 119 6.95 13.50 11.27
CA GLU A 119 7.56 14.63 10.55
C GLU A 119 6.52 15.61 10.03
#